data_AF-A0A011TUV9-F1
#
_entry.id   AF-A0A011TUV9-F1
#
_cell.length_a   1.000
_cell.length_b   1.000
_cell.length_c   1.000
_cell.angle_alpha   90.00
_cell.angle_beta   90.00
_cell.angle_gamma   90.00
#
_symmetry.space_group_name_H-M   'P 1'
#
loop_
_entity.id
_entity.type
_entity.pdbx_description
1 polymer ?
#
loop_
_entity_poly.entity_id
_entity_poly.type
_entity_poly.pdbx_seq_one_letter_code
_entity_poly.pdbx_strand_id
1 'polypeptide(L)'
;MQSLEAMFAADVNFVANHPNIPRLLLSAVGRTTKSPLKLLMATFVRRYEQRLSSVIAEAQQRGEIRATLDGETAARLFIATIQNLVFRALIRDELDKIREAAPAAFASYRACVETAR
;
A
#
# COMPACT_ATOMS: atom_id res chain seq x y z
N MET A 1 -2.46 5.85 14.05
CA MET A 1 -2.15 6.52 12.77
C MET A 1 -0.66 6.47 12.49
N GLN A 2 0.19 6.82 13.47
CA GLN A 2 1.65 6.79 13.35
C GLN A 2 2.20 5.45 12.83
N SER A 3 1.69 4.31 13.30
CA SER A 3 2.13 2.99 12.82
C SER A 3 1.88 2.78 11.33
N LEU A 4 0.73 3.23 10.82
CA LEU A 4 0.38 3.13 9.40
C LEU A 4 1.26 4.05 8.55
N GLU A 5 1.55 5.25 9.05
CA GLU A 5 2.45 6.20 8.37
C GLU A 5 3.87 5.65 8.27
N ALA A 6 4.39 5.08 9.36
CA ALA A 6 5.70 4.44 9.39
C ALA A 6 5.77 3.23 8.44
N MET A 7 4.72 2.39 8.42
CA MET A 7 4.61 1.28 7.47
C MET A 7 4.59 1.77 6.02
N PHE A 8 3.82 2.82 5.73
CA PHE A 8 3.73 3.40 4.39
C PHE A 8 5.09 3.92 3.91
N ALA A 9 5.79 4.66 4.77
CA ALA A 9 7.14 5.14 4.49
C ALA A 9 8.13 3.99 4.27
N ALA A 10 8.05 2.93 5.07
CA ALA A 10 8.89 1.74 4.92
C ALA A 10 8.65 1.03 3.58
N ASP A 11 7.39 0.85 3.19
CA ASP A 11 7.03 0.23 1.91
C ASP A 11 7.51 1.04 0.72
N VAL A 12 7.31 2.37 0.74
CA VAL A 12 7.80 3.25 -0.32
C VAL A 12 9.33 3.20 -0.40
N ASN A 13 10.03 3.22 0.73
CA ASN A 13 11.48 3.12 0.76
C ASN A 13 11.97 1.77 0.22
N PHE A 14 11.31 0.68 0.57
CA PHE A 14 11.60 -0.64 0.02
C PHE A 14 11.49 -0.63 -1.51
N VAL A 15 10.40 -0.08 -2.06
CA VAL A 15 10.23 0.01 -3.51
C VAL A 15 11.29 0.89 -4.17
N ALA A 16 11.59 2.06 -3.59
CA ALA A 16 12.59 2.99 -4.12
C ALA A 16 14.00 2.39 -4.11
N ASN A 17 14.31 1.53 -3.13
CA ASN A 17 15.59 0.82 -3.04
C ASN A 17 15.67 -0.41 -3.96
N HIS A 18 14.53 -0.92 -4.42
CA HIS A 18 14.45 -2.13 -5.24
C HIS A 18 13.59 -1.93 -6.50
N PRO A 19 13.93 -1.00 -7.41
CA PRO A 19 13.10 -0.62 -8.55
C PRO A 19 12.88 -1.74 -9.58
N ASN A 20 13.70 -2.79 -9.55
CA ASN A 20 13.54 -3.96 -10.41
C ASN A 20 12.37 -4.86 -9.98
N ILE A 21 11.99 -4.85 -8.68
CA ILE A 21 10.86 -5.62 -8.18
C ILE A 21 9.54 -5.15 -8.82
N PRO A 22 9.12 -3.88 -8.71
CA PRO A 22 7.84 -3.45 -9.29
C PRO A 22 7.81 -3.57 -10.82
N ARG A 23 8.95 -3.42 -11.51
CA ARG A 23 9.06 -3.69 -12.96
C ARG A 23 8.83 -5.16 -13.31
N LEU A 24 9.47 -6.08 -12.57
CA LEU A 24 9.27 -7.51 -12.72
C LEU A 24 7.80 -7.87 -12.49
N LEU A 25 7.19 -7.31 -11.45
CA LEU A 25 5.78 -7.54 -11.13
C LEU A 25 4.83 -7.05 -12.24
N LEU A 26 5.04 -5.85 -12.76
CA LEU A 26 4.25 -5.32 -13.87
C LEU A 26 4.34 -6.23 -15.10
N SER A 27 5.55 -6.71 -15.43
CA SER A 27 5.78 -7.64 -16.56
C SER A 27 5.09 -8.99 -16.36
N ALA A 28 4.85 -9.40 -15.12
CA ALA A 28 4.19 -10.65 -14.79
C ALA A 28 2.67 -10.53 -14.89
N VAL A 29 2.07 -9.40 -14.53
CA VAL A 29 0.61 -9.17 -14.56
C VAL A 29 0.02 -9.41 -15.96
N GLY A 30 0.71 -8.98 -17.02
CA GLY A 30 0.26 -9.14 -18.41
C GLY A 30 0.35 -10.57 -19.00
N ARG A 31 0.98 -11.53 -18.32
CA ARG A 31 1.12 -12.91 -18.85
C ARG A 31 -0.17 -13.72 -18.63
N THR A 32 -0.66 -14.40 -19.65
CA THR A 32 -1.92 -15.16 -19.65
C THR A 32 -1.89 -16.43 -18.81
N THR A 33 -0.72 -17.04 -18.60
CA THR A 33 -0.55 -18.22 -17.74
C THR A 33 -0.43 -17.84 -16.26
N LYS A 34 -0.96 -18.70 -15.37
CA LYS A 34 -0.72 -18.63 -13.92
C LYS A 34 0.77 -18.81 -13.64
N SER A 35 1.51 -17.70 -13.63
CA SER A 35 2.93 -17.70 -13.29
C SER A 35 3.10 -17.94 -11.78
N PRO A 36 4.08 -18.78 -11.35
CA PRO A 36 4.44 -18.92 -9.92
C PRO A 36 4.64 -17.59 -9.20
N LEU A 37 5.15 -16.57 -9.91
CA LEU A 37 5.31 -15.23 -9.38
C LEU A 37 3.96 -14.56 -9.03
N LYS A 38 2.91 -14.73 -9.86
CA LYS A 38 1.57 -14.21 -9.55
C LYS A 38 1.01 -14.82 -8.27
N LEU A 39 1.21 -16.14 -8.07
CA LEU A 39 0.74 -16.85 -6.87
C LEU A 39 1.50 -16.41 -5.61
N LEU A 40 2.82 -16.26 -5.72
CA LEU A 40 3.65 -15.76 -4.63
C LEU A 40 3.19 -14.36 -4.20
N MET A 41 2.91 -13.49 -5.16
CA MET A 41 2.44 -12.14 -4.91
C MET A 41 1.04 -12.08 -4.32
N ALA A 42 0.09 -12.87 -4.83
CA ALA A 42 -1.24 -12.97 -4.24
C ALA A 42 -1.15 -13.40 -2.76
N THR A 43 -0.24 -14.34 -2.45
CA THR A 43 0.00 -14.79 -1.08
C THR A 43 0.63 -13.68 -0.21
N PHE A 44 1.60 -12.95 -0.76
CA PHE A 44 2.22 -11.81 -0.08
C PHE A 44 1.20 -10.72 0.24
N VAL A 45 0.41 -10.29 -0.75
CA VAL A 45 -0.63 -9.27 -0.60
C VAL A 45 -1.64 -9.70 0.46
N ARG A 46 -2.15 -10.94 0.40
CA ARG A 46 -3.12 -11.44 1.38
C ARG A 46 -2.57 -11.43 2.81
N ARG A 47 -1.31 -11.83 3.02
CA ARG A 47 -0.68 -11.78 4.35
C ARG A 47 -0.49 -10.33 4.82
N TYR A 48 -0.16 -9.43 3.89
CA TYR A 48 0.02 -8.03 4.20
C TYR A 48 -1.30 -7.34 4.56
N GLU A 49 -2.38 -7.64 3.83
CA GLU A 49 -3.74 -7.21 4.17
C GLU A 49 -4.11 -7.62 5.59
N GLN A 50 -3.88 -8.89 5.96
CA GLN A 50 -4.15 -9.38 7.32
C GLN A 50 -3.38 -8.60 8.39
N ARG A 51 -2.09 -8.33 8.15
CA ARG A 51 -1.26 -7.53 9.06
C ARG A 51 -1.78 -6.09 9.19
N LEU A 52 -2.15 -5.46 8.07
CA LEU A 52 -2.71 -4.11 8.06
C LEU A 52 -4.04 -4.07 8.82
N SER A 53 -4.92 -5.05 8.61
CA SER A 53 -6.20 -5.13 9.33
C SER A 53 -6.01 -5.15 10.84
N SER A 54 -5.00 -5.86 11.37
CA SER A 54 -4.69 -5.83 12.81
C SER A 54 -4.24 -4.45 13.28
N VAL A 55 -3.33 -3.79 12.55
CA VAL A 55 -2.85 -2.44 12.90
C VAL A 55 -3.99 -1.40 12.82
N ILE A 56 -4.89 -1.56 11.86
CA ILE A 56 -6.06 -0.71 11.69
C ILE A 56 -7.05 -0.92 12.84
N ALA A 57 -7.28 -2.16 13.27
CA ALA A 57 -8.14 -2.45 14.42
C ALA A 57 -7.62 -1.77 15.71
N GLU A 58 -6.30 -1.80 15.95
CA GLU A 58 -5.70 -1.07 17.06
C GLU A 58 -5.89 0.45 16.92
N ALA A 59 -5.75 1.00 15.71
CA ALA A 59 -5.96 2.42 15.45
C ALA A 59 -7.44 2.84 15.64
N GLN A 60 -8.39 1.95 15.33
CA GLN A 60 -9.81 2.14 15.60
C GLN A 60 -10.10 2.16 17.11
N GLN A 61 -9.48 1.25 17.88
CA GLN A 61 -9.60 1.24 19.34
C GLN A 61 -9.08 2.54 19.98
N ARG A 62 -8.07 3.17 19.37
CA ARG A 62 -7.53 4.47 19.79
C ARG A 62 -8.33 5.67 19.26
N GLY A 63 -9.41 5.46 18.50
CA GLY A 63 -10.23 6.52 17.90
C GLY A 63 -9.57 7.26 16.73
N GLU A 64 -8.44 6.76 16.22
CA GLU A 64 -7.67 7.41 15.13
C GLU A 64 -8.26 7.13 13.74
N ILE A 65 -8.97 6.01 13.60
CA ILE A 65 -9.70 5.59 12.39
C ILE A 65 -11.15 5.37 12.78
N ARG A 66 -12.07 5.72 11.88
CA ARG A 66 -13.52 5.52 12.08
C ARG A 66 -13.81 4.06 12.41
N ALA A 67 -14.48 3.84 13.54
CA ALA A 67 -14.89 2.51 13.98
C ALA A 67 -15.91 1.84 13.03
N THR A 68 -16.64 2.63 12.23
CA THR A 68 -17.61 2.13 11.24
C THR A 68 -16.96 1.63 9.95
N LEU A 69 -15.66 1.86 9.75
CA LEU A 69 -14.96 1.43 8.56
C LEU A 69 -14.56 -0.05 8.68
N ASP A 70 -14.86 -0.84 7.66
CA ASP A 70 -14.37 -2.21 7.56
C ASP A 70 -12.83 -2.23 7.47
N GLY A 71 -12.19 -2.95 8.38
CA GLY A 71 -10.72 -2.98 8.50
C GLY A 71 -10.03 -3.57 7.28
N GLU A 72 -10.65 -4.57 6.64
CA GLU A 72 -10.12 -5.17 5.42
C GLU A 72 -10.20 -4.19 4.24
N THR A 73 -11.31 -3.46 4.11
CA THR A 73 -11.48 -2.39 3.13
C THR A 73 -10.44 -1.28 3.32
N ALA A 74 -10.19 -0.87 4.57
CA ALA A 74 -9.16 0.11 4.90
C ALA A 74 -7.74 -0.40 4.56
N ALA A 75 -7.45 -1.69 4.78
CA ALA A 75 -6.19 -2.30 4.39
C ALA A 75 -6.01 -2.33 2.86
N ARG A 76 -7.06 -2.72 2.12
CA ARG A 76 -7.04 -2.71 0.66
C ARG A 76 -6.81 -1.31 0.10
N LEU A 77 -7.45 -0.28 0.69
CA LEU A 77 -7.23 1.10 0.30
C LEU A 77 -5.78 1.53 0.52
N PHE A 78 -5.17 1.17 1.65
CA PHE A 78 -3.77 1.45 1.95
C PHE A 78 -2.83 0.86 0.88
N ILE A 79 -3.02 -0.43 0.56
CA ILE A 79 -2.25 -1.12 -0.47
C ILE A 79 -2.46 -0.47 -1.84
N ALA A 80 -3.72 -0.14 -2.19
CA ALA A 80 -4.05 0.52 -3.44
C ALA A 80 -3.36 1.90 -3.56
N THR A 81 -3.24 2.66 -2.46
CA THR A 81 -2.52 3.93 -2.45
C THR A 81 -1.05 3.75 -2.83
N ILE A 82 -0.36 2.75 -2.26
CA ILE A 82 1.03 2.43 -2.61
C ILE A 82 1.12 1.95 -4.06
N GLN A 83 0.26 1.03 -4.47
CA GLN A 83 0.25 0.50 -5.83
C GLN A 83 0.02 1.60 -6.86
N ASN A 84 -0.92 2.51 -6.62
CA ASN A 84 -1.18 3.64 -7.51
C ASN A 84 0.04 4.56 -7.61
N LEU A 85 0.68 4.88 -6.48
CA LEU A 85 1.91 5.68 -6.45
C LEU A 85 3.01 5.04 -7.30
N VAL A 86 3.28 3.74 -7.09
CA VAL A 86 4.32 2.99 -7.80
C VAL A 86 3.98 2.80 -9.28
N PHE A 87 2.73 2.46 -9.59
CA PHE A 87 2.29 2.23 -10.97
C PHE A 87 2.37 3.50 -11.81
N ARG A 88 1.92 4.64 -11.27
CA ARG A 88 2.05 5.94 -11.94
C ARG A 88 3.51 6.32 -12.16
N ALA A 89 4.38 6.08 -11.18
CA ALA A 89 5.80 6.34 -11.30
C ALA A 89 6.47 5.42 -12.34
N LEU A 90 6.10 4.15 -12.43
CA LEU A 90 6.56 3.23 -13.48
C LEU A 90 6.20 3.72 -14.88
N ILE A 91 4.97 4.20 -15.08
CA ILE A 91 4.51 4.68 -16.40
C ILE A 91 5.24 5.96 -16.83
N ARG A 92 5.60 6.80 -15.86
CA ARG A 92 6.24 8.10 -16.12
C ARG A 92 7.77 8.06 -16.05
N ASP A 93 8.33 6.90 -15.72
CA ASP A 93 9.74 6.69 -15.39
C ASP A 93 10.25 7.61 -14.26
N GLU A 94 9.43 7.76 -13.21
CA GLU A 94 9.66 8.63 -12.05
C GLU A 94 9.77 7.84 -10.73
N LEU A 95 10.32 6.62 -10.79
CA LEU A 95 10.47 5.76 -9.61
C LEU A 95 11.40 6.36 -8.54
N ASP A 96 12.34 7.21 -8.95
CA ASP A 96 13.21 7.99 -8.08
C ASP A 96 12.45 9.03 -7.24
N LYS A 97 11.33 9.56 -7.78
CA LYS A 97 10.50 10.60 -7.14
C LYS A 97 9.42 10.08 -6.20
N ILE A 98 9.25 8.76 -6.06
CA ILE A 98 8.15 8.21 -5.25
C ILE A 98 8.24 8.59 -3.78
N ARG A 99 9.45 8.82 -3.27
CA ARG A 99 9.67 9.27 -1.89
C ARG A 99 9.10 10.67 -1.65
N GLU A 100 9.19 11.54 -2.64
CA GLU A 100 8.68 12.92 -2.58
C GLU A 100 7.15 12.94 -2.64
N ALA A 101 6.55 12.04 -3.43
CA ALA A 101 5.10 11.93 -3.56
C ALA A 101 4.42 11.12 -2.43
N ALA A 102 5.19 10.38 -1.63
CA ALA A 102 4.67 9.51 -0.57
C ALA A 102 3.86 10.23 0.52
N PRO A 103 4.30 11.38 1.07
CA PRO A 103 3.55 12.05 2.14
C PRO A 103 2.16 12.48 1.69
N ALA A 104 2.03 13.02 0.46
CA ALA A 104 0.75 13.44 -0.10
C ALA A 104 -0.19 12.24 -0.36
N ALA A 105 0.37 11.11 -0.82
CA ALA A 105 -0.39 9.88 -1.03
C ALA A 105 -0.91 9.32 0.31
N PHE A 106 -0.08 9.27 1.35
CA PHE A 106 -0.50 8.84 2.69
C PHE A 106 -1.52 9.80 3.30
N ALA A 107 -1.36 11.11 3.13
CA ALA A 107 -2.34 12.10 3.60
C ALA A 107 -3.72 11.88 2.97
N SER A 108 -3.77 11.48 1.69
CA SER A 108 -5.02 11.15 1.00
C SER A 108 -5.66 9.88 1.57
N TYR A 109 -4.88 8.83 1.80
CA TYR A 109 -5.35 7.63 2.50
C TYR A 109 -5.92 7.99 3.88
N ARG A 110 -5.17 8.76 4.67
CA ARG A 110 -5.56 9.19 6.01
C ARG A 110 -6.89 9.94 6.00
N ALA A 111 -7.06 10.92 5.11
CA ALA A 111 -8.29 11.68 4.99
C ALA A 111 -9.51 10.78 4.67
N CYS A 112 -9.30 9.68 3.94
CA CYS A 112 -10.36 8.71 3.66
C CYS A 112 -10.73 7.83 4.85
N VAL A 113 -9.92 7.73 5.91
CA VAL A 113 -10.14 6.74 6.99
C VAL A 113 -10.25 7.35 8.38
N GLU A 114 -9.65 8.52 8.59
CA GLU A 114 -9.60 9.17 9.90
C GLU A 114 -10.98 9.54 10.43
N THR A 115 -11.11 9.56 11.74
CA THR A 115 -12.32 10.01 12.43
C THR A 115 -12.58 11.48 12.10
N ALA A 116 -13.80 11.81 11.68
CA ALA A 116 -14.20 13.19 11.49
C ALA A 116 -14.05 13.94 12.82
N ARG A 117 -13.45 15.14 12.77
CA ARG A 117 -13.38 16.03 13.92
C ARG A 117 -14.74 16.61 14.26
#